data_AF-A0A7W1JC81-F1
#
_entry.id   AF-A0A7W1JC81-F1
#
_cell.length_a   1.000
_cell.length_b   1.000
_cell.length_c   1.000
_cell.angle_alpha   90.00
_cell.angle_beta   90.00
_cell.angle_gamma   90.00
#
_symmetry.space_group_name_H-M   'P 1'
#
loop_
_entity.id
_entity.type
_entity.pdbx_description
1 polymer ?
#
loop_
_entity_poly.entity_id
_entity_poly.type
_entity_poly.pdbx_seq_one_letter_code
_entity_poly.pdbx_strand_id
1 'polypeptide(L)'
;MASTLTSDVLQDDIAMSLARVIAVANSRAHELGVDAVESLITITQRPFDSGLVWRINYGPKDYLGRRGGDLIIEIEPGDVTIKRVMWGQ
;
A
#
# COMPACT_ATOMS: atom_id res chain seq x y z
N MET A 1 -11.89 -15.16 9.85
CA MET A 1 -11.77 -15.11 11.33
C MET A 1 -11.46 -13.66 11.69
N ALA A 2 -12.32 -12.98 12.44
CA ALA A 2 -12.01 -11.65 12.94
C ALA A 2 -11.07 -11.81 14.12
N SER A 3 -9.76 -11.67 13.88
CA SER A 3 -8.79 -11.55 14.97
C SER A 3 -9.06 -10.20 15.63
N THR A 4 -9.57 -10.20 16.86
CA THR A 4 -9.75 -8.97 17.63
C THR A 4 -8.39 -8.31 17.82
N LEU A 5 -8.22 -7.11 17.28
CA LEU A 5 -7.04 -6.28 17.53
C LEU A 5 -6.90 -6.11 19.04
N THR A 6 -5.76 -6.53 19.60
CA THR A 6 -5.47 -6.32 21.01
C THR A 6 -5.21 -4.84 21.25
N SER A 7 -5.45 -4.36 22.49
CA SER A 7 -5.26 -2.96 22.86
C SER A 7 -3.85 -2.44 22.50
N ASP A 8 -2.84 -3.31 22.60
CA ASP A 8 -1.45 -2.96 22.32
C ASP A 8 -1.23 -2.62 20.84
N VAL A 9 -1.91 -3.30 19.91
CA VAL A 9 -1.83 -3.01 18.47
C VAL A 9 -2.53 -1.68 18.13
N LEU A 10 -3.61 -1.37 18.85
CA LEU A 10 -4.33 -0.10 18.65
C LEU A 10 -3.54 1.12 19.14
N GLN A 11 -2.59 0.92 20.04
CA GLN A 11 -1.69 1.96 20.56
C GLN A 11 -0.39 2.08 19.77
N ASP A 12 -0.11 1.15 18.85
CA ASP A 12 1.06 1.23 17.97
C ASP A 12 0.76 2.17 16.80
N ASP A 13 1.36 3.36 16.86
CA ASP A 13 1.20 4.40 15.85
C ASP A 13 1.62 3.93 14.44
N ILE A 14 2.65 3.09 14.33
CA ILE A 14 3.14 2.59 13.05
C ILE A 14 2.15 1.55 12.50
N ALA A 15 1.70 0.62 13.33
CA ALA A 15 0.71 -0.39 12.93
C ALA A 15 -0.59 0.27 12.46
N MET A 16 -1.10 1.24 13.23
CA MET A 16 -2.33 1.97 12.90
C MET A 16 -2.16 2.84 11.66
N SER A 17 -1.02 3.51 11.51
CA SER A 17 -0.68 4.29 10.32
C SER A 17 -0.66 3.40 9.07
N LEU A 18 0.05 2.29 9.13
CA LEU A 18 0.17 1.34 8.03
C LEU A 18 -1.18 0.71 7.67
N ALA A 19 -2.01 0.36 8.66
CA ALA A 19 -3.34 -0.19 8.43
C ALA A 19 -4.24 0.80 7.65
N ARG A 20 -4.25 2.07 8.04
CA ARG A 20 -5.03 3.12 7.33
C ARG A 20 -4.55 3.31 5.90
N VAL A 21 -3.24 3.39 5.73
CA VAL A 21 -2.58 3.53 4.42
C VAL A 21 -2.92 2.35 3.50
N ILE A 22 -2.81 1.12 3.98
CA ILE A 22 -3.13 -0.09 3.20
C ILE A 22 -4.61 -0.09 2.81
N ALA A 23 -5.52 0.31 3.70
CA ALA A 23 -6.94 0.35 3.39
C ALA A 23 -7.25 1.31 2.21
N VAL A 24 -6.64 2.49 2.21
CA VAL A 24 -6.77 3.46 1.11
C VAL A 24 -6.10 2.95 -0.18
N ALA A 25 -4.89 2.38 -0.07
CA ALA A 25 -4.19 1.80 -1.22
C ALA A 25 -5.00 0.67 -1.88
N ASN A 26 -5.57 -0.24 -1.08
CA ASN A 26 -6.37 -1.36 -1.56
C ASN A 26 -7.66 -0.88 -2.26
N SER A 27 -8.33 0.12 -1.68
CA SER A 27 -9.52 0.71 -2.30
C SER A 27 -9.18 1.30 -3.67
N ARG A 28 -8.07 2.05 -3.76
CA ARG A 28 -7.62 2.63 -5.02
C ARG A 28 -7.14 1.59 -6.03
N ALA A 29 -6.47 0.52 -5.59
CA ALA A 29 -6.06 -0.58 -6.44
C ALA A 29 -7.28 -1.28 -7.07
N HIS A 30 -8.30 -1.53 -6.25
CA HIS A 30 -9.56 -2.11 -6.71
C HIS A 30 -10.27 -1.24 -7.76
N GLU A 31 -10.34 0.07 -7.55
CA GLU A 31 -10.88 1.02 -8.53
C GLU A 31 -10.14 1.00 -9.88
N LEU A 32 -8.85 0.66 -9.87
CA LEU A 32 -8.01 0.55 -11.06
C LEU A 32 -7.98 -0.86 -11.66
N GLY A 33 -8.81 -1.78 -11.15
CA GLY A 33 -8.91 -3.15 -11.64
C GLY A 33 -7.80 -4.09 -11.15
N VAL A 34 -7.02 -3.69 -10.14
CA VAL A 34 -5.98 -4.51 -9.52
C VAL A 34 -6.54 -5.20 -8.29
N ASP A 35 -6.49 -6.53 -8.28
CA ASP A 35 -6.87 -7.34 -7.13
C ASP A 35 -5.68 -7.48 -6.17
N ALA A 36 -5.81 -6.89 -4.98
CA ALA A 36 -4.79 -6.95 -3.94
C ALA A 36 -4.51 -8.40 -3.49
N VAL A 37 -5.52 -9.27 -3.45
CA VAL A 37 -5.36 -10.68 -3.03
C VAL A 37 -4.53 -11.46 -4.03
N GLU A 38 -4.67 -11.13 -5.32
CA GLU A 38 -3.90 -11.74 -6.41
C GLU A 38 -2.56 -11.06 -6.72
N SER A 39 -2.24 -10.01 -5.97
CA SER A 39 -0.98 -9.28 -6.14
C SER A 39 0.10 -9.74 -5.16
N LEU A 40 1.35 -9.69 -5.59
CA LEU A 40 2.50 -9.59 -4.71
C LEU A 40 2.55 -8.17 -4.14
N ILE A 41 2.27 -8.02 -2.84
CA ILE A 41 2.25 -6.72 -2.19
C ILE A 41 3.60 -6.45 -1.54
N THR A 42 4.24 -5.33 -1.87
CA THR A 42 5.41 -4.82 -1.16
C THR A 42 5.11 -3.45 -0.59
N ILE A 43 5.55 -3.21 0.66
CA ILE A 43 5.31 -1.97 1.36
C ILE A 43 6.64 -1.42 1.85
N THR A 44 6.93 -0.18 1.47
CA THR A 44 8.19 0.49 1.78
C THR A 44 7.91 1.91 2.25
N GLN A 45 8.57 2.33 3.33
CA GLN A 45 8.58 3.74 3.71
C GLN A 45 9.75 4.43 2.98
N ARG A 46 9.51 5.61 2.43
CA ARG A 46 10.58 6.39 1.77
C ARG A 46 10.37 7.89 1.91
N PRO A 47 11.45 8.69 1.81
CA PRO A 47 11.33 10.13 1.64
C PRO A 47 10.57 10.50 0.35
N PHE A 48 9.87 11.62 0.43
CA PHE A 48 9.13 12.29 -0.64
C PHE A 48 9.26 13.81 -0.45
N ASP A 49 9.00 14.59 -1.49
CA ASP A 49 9.30 16.04 -1.51
C ASP A 49 8.71 16.84 -0.32
N SER A 50 7.63 16.34 0.29
CA SER A 50 6.93 16.94 1.44
C SER A 50 7.06 16.18 2.76
N GLY A 51 7.80 15.07 2.83
CA GLY A 51 7.93 14.27 4.05
C GLY A 51 8.21 12.79 3.80
N LEU A 52 7.63 11.93 4.64
CA LEU A 52 7.68 10.48 4.47
C LEU A 52 6.39 9.99 3.85
N VAL A 53 6.49 9.08 2.88
CA VAL A 53 5.34 8.37 2.31
C VAL A 53 5.51 6.88 2.47
N TRP A 54 4.39 6.19 2.56
CA TRP A 54 4.34 4.76 2.31
C TRP A 54 4.11 4.53 0.83
N ARG A 55 4.99 3.74 0.23
CA ARG A 55 4.85 3.22 -1.12
C ARG A 55 4.37 1.78 -1.03
N ILE A 56 3.24 1.52 -1.68
CA ILE A 56 2.62 0.20 -1.80
C ILE A 56 2.68 -0.18 -3.26
N ASN A 57 3.34 -1.30 -3.56
CA ASN A 57 3.38 -1.86 -4.90
C ASN A 57 2.54 -3.13 -4.93
N TYR A 58 1.72 -3.25 -5.97
CA TYR A 58 0.93 -4.42 -6.33
C TYR A 58 1.49 -4.97 -7.63
N GLY A 59 2.31 -6.03 -7.54
CA GLY A 59 2.90 -6.68 -8.70
C GLY A 59 2.30 -8.06 -8.98
N PRO A 60 2.61 -8.69 -10.11
CA PRO A 60 2.21 -10.07 -10.37
C PRO A 60 2.94 -11.05 -9.44
N LYS A 61 2.22 -12.04 -8.90
CA LYS A 61 2.82 -13.14 -8.11
C LYS A 61 3.80 -13.98 -8.95
N ASP A 62 3.48 -14.19 -10.22
CA ASP A 62 4.32 -14.89 -11.18
C ASP A 62 5.22 -13.90 -11.93
N TYR A 63 6.31 -13.51 -11.28
CA TYR A 63 7.29 -12.55 -11.80
C TYR A 63 8.17 -13.11 -12.95
N LEU A 64 8.12 -14.43 -13.21
CA LEU A 64 8.89 -15.05 -14.28
C LEU A 64 8.34 -14.67 -15.66
N GLY A 65 8.97 -13.68 -16.30
CA GLY A 65 8.75 -13.31 -17.69
C GLY A 65 7.84 -12.10 -17.94
N ARG A 66 7.43 -11.37 -16.90
CA ARG A 66 6.72 -10.09 -17.04
C ARG A 66 7.52 -8.99 -16.34
N ARG A 67 8.10 -8.07 -17.13
CA ARG A 67 8.58 -6.77 -16.64
C ARG A 67 7.44 -5.77 -16.80
N GLY A 68 7.23 -4.93 -15.80
CA GLY A 68 6.19 -3.91 -15.80
C GLY A 68 4.81 -4.43 -15.38
N GLY A 69 3.86 -3.49 -15.29
CA GLY A 69 2.48 -3.76 -14.89
C GLY A 69 2.22 -3.63 -13.39
N ASP A 70 3.24 -3.35 -12.58
CA ASP A 70 3.07 -3.11 -11.15
C ASP A 70 2.27 -1.83 -10.93
N LEU A 71 1.21 -1.88 -10.13
CA LEU A 71 0.58 -0.65 -9.66
C LEU A 71 1.30 -0.16 -8.41
N ILE A 72 1.78 1.08 -8.45
CA ILE A 72 2.49 1.73 -7.36
C ILE A 72 1.65 2.89 -6.84
N ILE A 73 1.32 2.87 -5.55
CA ILE A 73 0.57 3.93 -4.88
C ILE A 73 1.42 4.48 -3.73
N GLU A 74 1.61 5.79 -3.69
CA GLU A 74 2.33 6.50 -2.63
C GLU A 74 1.36 7.35 -1.82
N ILE A 75 1.35 7.16 -0.50
CA ILE A 75 0.38 7.75 0.43
C ILE A 75 1.11 8.42 1.58
N GLU A 76 0.68 9.64 1.93
CA GLU A 76 1.13 10.32 3.13
C GLU A 76 0.44 9.73 4.38
N PRO A 77 1.18 9.31 5.42
CA PRO A 77 0.60 8.64 6.58
C PRO A 77 -0.26 9.54 7.49
N GLY A 78 -0.03 10.86 7.46
CA GLY A 78 -0.66 11.80 8.39
C GLY A 78 -2.15 12.01 8.11
N ASP A 79 -2.49 12.28 6.86
CA ASP A 79 -3.85 12.54 6.39
C ASP A 79 -4.41 11.43 5.48
N VAL A 80 -3.57 10.42 5.18
CA VAL A 80 -3.89 9.30 4.28
C VAL A 80 -4.17 9.76 2.84
N THR A 81 -3.62 10.91 2.43
CA THR A 81 -3.75 11.43 1.07
C THR A 81 -2.85 10.66 0.11
N ILE A 82 -3.42 10.21 -1.01
CA ILE A 82 -2.66 9.62 -2.12
C ILE A 82 -1.87 10.73 -2.82
N LYS A 83 -0.54 10.69 -2.70
CA LYS A 83 0.37 11.65 -3.35
C LYS A 83 0.69 11.28 -4.78
N ARG A 84 0.73 9.98 -5.08
CA ARG A 84 1.09 9.51 -6.41
C ARG A 84 0.48 8.15 -6.71
N VAL A 85 0.12 7.96 -7.98
CA VAL A 85 -0.23 6.66 -8.56
C VAL A 85 0.60 6.50 -9.82
N MET A 86 1.32 5.39 -9.95
CA MET A 86 2.18 5.08 -11.09
C MET A 86 2.01 3.62 -11.51
N TRP A 87 2.31 3.32 -12.76
CA TRP A 87 2.44 1.96 -13.25
C TRP A 87 3.90 1.67 -13.57
N GLY A 88 4.41 0.53 -13.07
CA GLY A 88 5.73 0.01 -13.40
C GLY A 88 5.83 -0.26 -14.91
N GLN A 89 6.94 0.18 -15.50
CA GLN A 89 7.29 -0.06 -16.91
C GLN A 89 8.00 -1.40 -17.09
#